data_AF-A0A661V787-F1
#
_entry.id   AF-A0A661V787-F1
#
_cell.length_a   1.000
_cell.length_b   1.000
_cell.length_c   1.000
_cell.angle_alpha   90.00
_cell.angle_beta   90.00
_cell.angle_gamma   90.00
#
_symmetry.space_group_name_H-M   'P 1'
#
loop_
_entity.id
_entity.type
_entity.pdbx_description
1 polymer ?
#
loop_
_entity_poly.entity_id
_entity_poly.type
_entity_poly.pdbx_seq_one_letter_code
_entity_poly.pdbx_strand_id
1 'polypeptide(L)'
;IVLYGQLCKISAESIEREFDKIVPGVTALKDLSGNAFLRDLDGNGPNNDDYVIQGGELICILQGASMMNFREHNGGIGYVLREGETGLPPEVQKIWEHGLKCREIFRKNVKAGRTGGETLEILKRKLEEAGYIYVDRQRYDRSLDPEKTQVALDFHTMGRLIAQHDAPRIGPLGPDWIRTLKIPLYHTFPLEYFIYMPVPEWGKGKYSYICIHDGVMVTERGVEFPYPPNQGIRIIR
;
A
#
# COMPACT_ATOMS: atom_id res chain seq x y z
N ILE A 1 -20.01 -5.59 6.78
CA ILE A 1 -18.93 -5.20 7.72
C ILE A 1 -18.27 -6.43 8.34
N VAL A 2 -18.99 -7.23 9.14
CA VAL A 2 -18.42 -8.40 9.86
C VAL A 2 -17.67 -9.37 8.93
N LEU A 3 -18.27 -9.79 7.81
CA LEU A 3 -17.61 -10.71 6.89
C LEU A 3 -16.32 -10.14 6.30
N TYR A 4 -16.34 -8.88 5.83
CA TYR A 4 -15.16 -8.25 5.22
C TYR A 4 -14.05 -8.02 6.25
N GLY A 5 -14.39 -7.59 7.48
CA GLY A 5 -13.42 -7.49 8.57
C GLY A 5 -12.81 -8.85 8.95
N GLN A 6 -13.58 -9.93 8.90
CA GLN A 6 -13.05 -11.28 9.11
C GLN A 6 -12.08 -11.69 7.98
N LEU A 7 -12.34 -11.29 6.73
CA LEU A 7 -11.40 -11.51 5.64
C LEU A 7 -10.10 -10.71 5.84
N CYS A 8 -10.19 -9.43 6.19
CA CYS A 8 -9.02 -8.60 6.53
C CYS A 8 -8.19 -9.20 7.67
N LYS A 9 -8.84 -9.77 8.69
CA LYS A 9 -8.18 -10.49 9.77
C LYS A 9 -7.41 -11.70 9.25
N ILE A 10 -8.06 -12.55 8.45
CA ILE A 10 -7.44 -13.77 7.90
C ILE A 10 -6.22 -13.43 7.05
N SER A 11 -6.33 -12.42 6.16
CA SER A 11 -5.21 -11.99 5.32
C SER A 11 -4.08 -11.36 6.14
N ALA A 12 -4.39 -10.53 7.15
CA ALA A 12 -3.39 -9.98 8.07
C ALA A 12 -2.63 -11.07 8.86
N GLU A 13 -3.34 -12.04 9.44
CA GLU A 13 -2.71 -13.17 10.13
C GLU A 13 -1.88 -14.04 9.18
N SER A 14 -2.29 -14.15 7.91
CA SER A 14 -1.52 -14.86 6.89
C SER A 14 -0.21 -14.16 6.57
N ILE A 15 -0.24 -12.83 6.43
CA ILE A 15 0.95 -12.02 6.18
C ILE A 15 1.96 -12.15 7.33
N GLU A 16 1.52 -12.10 8.60
CA GLU A 16 2.41 -12.29 9.75
C GLU A 16 3.09 -13.67 9.73
N ARG A 17 2.34 -14.73 9.39
CA ARG A 17 2.93 -16.07 9.22
C ARG A 17 3.96 -16.14 8.10
N GLU A 18 3.80 -15.36 7.02
CA GLU A 18 4.83 -15.29 5.98
C GLU A 18 6.06 -14.52 6.44
N PHE A 19 5.90 -13.44 7.21
CA PHE A 19 7.05 -12.75 7.80
C PHE A 19 7.85 -13.66 8.74
N ASP A 20 7.19 -14.52 9.52
CA ASP A 20 7.85 -15.47 10.42
C ASP A 20 8.65 -16.56 9.68
N LYS A 21 8.45 -16.76 8.37
CA LYS A 21 9.25 -17.69 7.54
C LYS A 21 10.57 -17.10 7.04
N ILE A 22 10.73 -15.77 7.12
CA ILE A 22 11.88 -15.11 6.51
C ILE A 22 13.09 -15.32 7.40
N VAL A 23 14.08 -16.03 6.85
CA VAL A 23 15.42 -16.15 7.40
C VAL A 23 16.37 -15.37 6.46
N PRO A 24 16.99 -14.27 6.92
CA PRO A 24 17.86 -13.45 6.09
C PRO A 24 19.00 -14.28 5.49
N GLY A 25 19.26 -14.10 4.20
CA GLY A 25 20.28 -14.85 3.46
C GLY A 25 19.90 -16.29 3.11
N VAL A 26 18.68 -16.74 3.44
CA VAL A 26 18.22 -18.11 3.17
C VAL A 26 16.90 -18.14 2.41
N THR A 27 15.88 -17.44 2.90
CA THR A 27 14.53 -17.49 2.30
C THR A 27 14.48 -16.69 0.99
N ALA A 28 14.00 -17.31 -0.09
CA ALA A 28 13.75 -16.62 -1.36
C ALA A 28 12.31 -16.07 -1.43
N LEU A 29 12.07 -15.06 -2.27
CA LEU A 29 10.74 -14.47 -2.42
C LEU A 29 9.68 -15.48 -2.89
N LYS A 30 10.06 -16.43 -3.76
CA LYS A 30 9.19 -17.52 -4.21
C LYS A 30 8.75 -18.47 -3.09
N ASP A 31 9.47 -18.50 -1.97
CA ASP A 31 9.16 -19.39 -0.84
C ASP A 31 8.00 -18.82 0.02
N LEU A 32 7.67 -17.54 -0.19
CA LEU A 32 6.57 -16.85 0.45
C LEU A 32 5.30 -16.94 -0.39
N SER A 33 4.15 -17.06 0.28
CA SER A 33 2.85 -17.04 -0.37
C SER A 33 2.32 -15.61 -0.56
N GLY A 34 1.42 -15.44 -1.52
CA GLY A 34 0.91 -14.12 -1.92
C GLY A 34 1.84 -13.42 -2.91
N ASN A 35 1.75 -12.11 -2.98
CA ASN A 35 2.63 -11.27 -3.79
C ASN A 35 3.72 -10.67 -2.89
N ALA A 36 4.91 -11.26 -2.92
CA ALA A 36 6.06 -10.85 -2.12
C ALA A 36 7.11 -10.16 -3.01
N PHE A 37 7.46 -8.93 -2.65
CA PHE A 37 8.37 -8.11 -3.44
C PHE A 37 9.15 -7.11 -2.61
N LEU A 38 10.25 -6.66 -3.20
CA LEU A 38 11.10 -5.58 -2.69
C LEU A 38 11.43 -4.62 -3.82
N ARG A 39 11.97 -3.46 -3.46
CA ARG A 39 12.51 -2.49 -4.42
C ARG A 39 13.90 -2.08 -3.97
N ASP A 40 14.83 -2.11 -4.92
CA ASP A 40 16.14 -1.51 -4.78
C ASP A 40 16.02 0.02 -4.76
N LEU A 41 17.16 0.68 -4.53
CA LEU A 41 17.24 2.13 -4.40
C LEU A 41 16.92 2.89 -5.71
N ASP A 42 16.81 2.18 -6.83
CA ASP A 42 16.46 2.71 -8.14
C ASP A 42 14.98 2.48 -8.50
N GLY A 43 14.28 1.65 -7.73
CA GLY A 43 12.90 1.26 -7.99
C GLY A 43 12.71 -0.03 -8.76
N ASN A 44 13.78 -0.74 -9.06
CA ASN A 44 13.68 -2.06 -9.66
C ASN A 44 13.57 -3.07 -8.55
N GLY A 45 13.07 -4.25 -8.83
CA GLY A 45 13.18 -5.30 -7.83
C GLY A 45 12.45 -6.57 -8.21
N PRO A 46 12.86 -7.66 -7.59
CA PRO A 46 12.25 -8.96 -7.76
C PRO A 46 10.82 -9.00 -7.22
N ASN A 47 10.07 -9.97 -7.71
CA ASN A 47 8.69 -10.25 -7.31
C ASN A 47 8.45 -11.75 -7.44
N ASN A 48 8.18 -12.42 -6.32
CA ASN A 48 7.89 -13.86 -6.27
C ASN A 48 8.89 -14.77 -7.03
N ASP A 49 10.17 -14.40 -7.06
CA ASP A 49 11.21 -15.11 -7.80
C ASP A 49 12.28 -15.74 -6.88
N ASP A 50 13.36 -16.22 -7.48
CA ASP A 50 14.48 -16.89 -6.81
C ASP A 50 15.37 -15.95 -5.96
N TYR A 51 15.07 -14.64 -5.89
CA TYR A 51 15.87 -13.70 -5.10
C TYR A 51 15.81 -14.03 -3.61
N VAL A 52 16.99 -14.24 -3.02
CA VAL A 52 17.16 -14.51 -1.58
C VAL A 52 17.16 -13.20 -0.82
N ILE A 53 16.24 -13.07 0.13
CA ILE A 53 16.04 -11.86 0.94
C ILE A 53 17.28 -11.58 1.79
N GLN A 54 17.76 -10.35 1.79
CA GLN A 54 18.99 -9.92 2.49
C GLN A 54 18.69 -8.96 3.65
N GLY A 55 19.66 -8.84 4.55
CA GLY A 55 19.63 -7.83 5.61
C GLY A 55 19.68 -6.41 5.04
N GLY A 56 18.85 -5.53 5.59
CA GLY A 56 18.72 -4.12 5.20
C GLY A 56 17.61 -3.81 4.21
N GLU A 57 16.76 -4.78 3.89
CA GLU A 57 15.73 -4.66 2.85
C GLU A 57 14.33 -4.38 3.42
N LEU A 58 13.56 -3.59 2.69
CA LEU A 58 12.12 -3.44 2.88
C LEU A 58 11.38 -4.44 1.97
N ILE A 59 10.65 -5.34 2.59
CA ILE A 59 9.80 -6.32 1.91
C ILE A 59 8.33 -5.97 2.09
N CYS A 60 7.58 -6.01 1.00
CA CYS A 60 6.13 -5.91 1.00
C CYS A 60 5.53 -7.28 0.66
N ILE A 61 4.51 -7.69 1.43
CA ILE A 61 3.74 -8.92 1.15
C ILE A 61 2.27 -8.52 1.03
N LEU A 62 1.68 -8.75 -0.14
CA LEU A 62 0.25 -8.60 -0.36
C LEU A 62 -0.41 -9.98 -0.39
N GLN A 63 -1.45 -10.16 0.42
CA GLN A 63 -2.25 -11.37 0.44
C GLN A 63 -3.73 -11.06 0.32
N GLY A 64 -4.52 -12.07 -0.01
CA GLY A 64 -5.96 -11.95 -0.03
C GLY A 64 -6.63 -13.09 0.71
N ALA A 65 -7.84 -12.83 1.18
CA ALA A 65 -8.73 -13.84 1.73
C ALA A 65 -10.03 -13.86 0.95
N SER A 66 -10.65 -15.03 0.86
CA SER A 66 -11.96 -15.18 0.24
C SER A 66 -12.86 -16.10 1.03
N MET A 67 -14.15 -15.75 1.11
CA MET A 67 -15.17 -16.58 1.71
C MET A 67 -16.47 -16.39 0.93
N MET A 68 -17.10 -17.50 0.52
CA MET A 68 -18.27 -17.47 -0.36
C MET A 68 -17.97 -16.64 -1.63
N ASN A 69 -18.78 -15.63 -1.89
CA ASN A 69 -18.63 -14.70 -2.99
C ASN A 69 -17.97 -13.37 -2.57
N PHE A 70 -17.18 -13.34 -1.50
CA PHE A 70 -16.44 -12.16 -1.07
C PHE A 70 -14.93 -12.38 -1.15
N ARG A 71 -14.21 -11.34 -1.56
CA ARG A 71 -12.75 -11.28 -1.60
C ARG A 71 -12.24 -10.00 -0.99
N GLU A 72 -11.07 -10.06 -0.41
CA GLU A 72 -10.33 -8.95 0.14
C GLU A 72 -8.85 -9.10 -0.20
N HIS A 73 -8.14 -7.99 -0.28
CA HIS A 73 -6.68 -7.93 -0.41
C HIS A 73 -6.12 -6.99 0.66
N ASN A 74 -5.07 -7.42 1.34
CA ASN A 74 -4.37 -6.73 2.42
C ASN A 74 -2.86 -6.76 2.18
N GLY A 75 -2.11 -5.88 2.87
CA GLY A 75 -0.67 -5.77 2.73
C GLY A 75 0.06 -5.54 4.04
N GLY A 76 1.22 -6.18 4.18
CA GLY A 76 2.17 -5.93 5.26
C GLY A 76 3.51 -5.45 4.72
N ILE A 77 4.24 -4.75 5.58
CA ILE A 77 5.59 -4.25 5.30
C ILE A 77 6.52 -4.76 6.39
N GLY A 78 7.61 -5.40 5.99
CA GLY A 78 8.67 -5.87 6.87
C GLY A 78 9.99 -5.19 6.55
N TYR A 79 10.83 -5.03 7.57
CA TYR A 79 12.22 -4.62 7.43
C TYR A 79 13.12 -5.71 7.99
N VAL A 80 14.04 -6.18 7.17
CA VAL A 80 15.02 -7.20 7.53
C VAL A 80 16.22 -6.51 8.12
N LEU A 81 16.55 -6.79 9.39
CA LEU A 81 17.70 -6.14 10.02
C LEU A 81 19.01 -6.56 9.36
N ARG A 82 19.93 -5.62 9.22
CA ARG A 82 21.35 -5.94 8.99
C ARG A 82 21.99 -6.47 10.25
N GLU A 83 23.13 -7.13 10.08
CA GLU A 83 23.98 -7.51 11.20
C GLU A 83 24.32 -6.27 12.06
N GLY A 84 24.05 -6.36 13.36
CA GLY A 84 24.26 -5.27 14.33
C GLY A 84 23.11 -4.26 14.45
N GLU A 85 22.12 -4.26 13.56
CA GLU A 85 20.93 -3.44 13.74
C GLU A 85 20.01 -4.02 14.82
N THR A 86 19.35 -3.14 15.58
CA THR A 86 18.43 -3.52 16.68
C THR A 86 17.01 -3.01 16.48
N GLY A 87 16.80 -2.14 15.49
CA GLY A 87 15.52 -1.52 15.17
C GLY A 87 15.53 -0.90 13.78
N LEU A 88 14.42 -0.26 13.42
CA LEU A 88 14.26 0.37 12.10
C LEU A 88 15.25 1.54 11.94
N PRO A 89 15.98 1.63 10.82
CA PRO A 89 16.78 2.80 10.49
C PRO A 89 15.92 4.09 10.41
N PRO A 90 16.52 5.28 10.63
CA PRO A 90 15.79 6.54 10.62
C PRO A 90 14.98 6.79 9.33
N GLU A 91 15.53 6.44 8.18
CA GLU A 91 14.88 6.60 6.88
C GLU A 91 13.71 5.64 6.67
N VAL A 92 13.80 4.42 7.24
CA VAL A 92 12.70 3.44 7.24
C VAL A 92 11.55 3.92 8.13
N GLN A 93 11.86 4.52 9.28
CA GLN A 93 10.85 5.16 10.13
C GLN A 93 10.20 6.36 9.41
N LYS A 94 11.01 7.20 8.76
CA LYS A 94 10.54 8.39 8.06
C LYS A 94 9.57 8.07 6.91
N ILE A 95 9.86 7.05 6.09
CA ILE A 95 8.93 6.67 5.02
C ILE A 95 7.60 6.12 5.57
N TRP A 96 7.64 5.39 6.69
CA TRP A 96 6.42 4.95 7.36
C TRP A 96 5.56 6.13 7.84
N GLU A 97 6.18 7.16 8.42
CA GLU A 97 5.48 8.38 8.82
C GLU A 97 4.82 9.10 7.64
N HIS A 98 5.48 9.17 6.47
CA HIS A 98 4.86 9.69 5.25
C HIS A 98 3.65 8.85 4.84
N GLY A 99 3.74 7.52 4.96
CA GLY A 99 2.64 6.59 4.75
C GLY A 99 1.43 6.87 5.65
N LEU A 100 1.65 7.11 6.95
CA LEU A 100 0.60 7.43 7.92
C LEU A 100 -0.05 8.80 7.67
N LYS A 101 0.74 9.81 7.31
CA LYS A 101 0.22 11.15 6.94
C LYS A 101 -0.71 11.06 5.72
N CYS A 102 -0.30 10.31 4.68
CA CYS A 102 -1.14 10.08 3.50
C CYS A 102 -2.41 9.29 3.86
N ARG A 103 -2.30 8.25 4.69
CA ARG A 103 -3.45 7.48 5.20
C ARG A 103 -4.52 8.39 5.78
N GLU A 104 -4.13 9.33 6.65
CA GLU A 104 -5.06 10.25 7.29
C GLU A 104 -5.71 11.23 6.30
N ILE A 105 -4.96 11.69 5.29
CA ILE A 105 -5.52 12.50 4.20
C ILE A 105 -6.61 11.71 3.48
N PHE A 106 -6.32 10.49 3.05
CA PHE A 106 -7.28 9.66 2.32
C PHE A 106 -8.50 9.35 3.18
N ARG A 107 -8.28 8.98 4.45
CA ARG A 107 -9.34 8.60 5.38
C ARG A 107 -10.39 9.68 5.58
N LYS A 108 -9.93 10.94 5.66
CA LYS A 108 -10.78 12.11 5.87
C LYS A 108 -11.49 12.58 4.60
N ASN A 109 -10.94 12.31 3.42
CA ASN A 109 -11.39 12.95 2.17
C ASN A 109 -12.11 12.00 1.20
N VAL A 110 -11.97 10.69 1.33
CA VAL A 110 -12.83 9.74 0.60
C VAL A 110 -14.20 9.67 1.27
N LYS A 111 -15.26 9.92 0.51
CA LYS A 111 -16.65 10.04 1.00
C LYS A 111 -17.63 9.40 0.02
N ALA A 112 -18.72 8.84 0.56
CA ALA A 112 -19.81 8.33 -0.27
C ALA A 112 -20.50 9.47 -1.03
N GLY A 113 -21.12 9.14 -2.16
CA GLY A 113 -21.90 10.04 -3.01
C GLY A 113 -21.12 10.81 -4.07
N ARG A 114 -19.80 10.95 -3.91
CA ARG A 114 -18.88 11.49 -4.93
C ARG A 114 -18.52 10.41 -5.95
N THR A 115 -18.14 10.81 -7.14
CA THR A 115 -17.54 9.89 -8.11
C THR A 115 -16.10 9.52 -7.72
N GLY A 116 -15.59 8.43 -8.28
CA GLY A 116 -14.17 8.05 -8.13
C GLY A 116 -13.22 9.15 -8.62
N GLY A 117 -13.56 9.78 -9.75
CA GLY A 117 -12.78 10.87 -10.36
C GLY A 117 -12.81 12.17 -9.54
N GLU A 118 -13.99 12.61 -9.09
CA GLU A 118 -14.10 13.78 -8.19
C GLU A 118 -13.29 13.57 -6.91
N THR A 119 -13.35 12.36 -6.35
CA THR A 119 -12.57 12.02 -5.16
C THR A 119 -11.07 12.05 -5.46
N LEU A 120 -10.62 11.48 -6.58
CA LEU A 120 -9.21 11.51 -6.99
C LEU A 120 -8.67 12.94 -7.08
N GLU A 121 -9.40 13.87 -7.72
CA GLU A 121 -8.98 15.27 -7.83
C GLU A 121 -8.91 15.99 -6.47
N ILE A 122 -9.82 15.65 -5.53
CA ILE A 122 -9.74 16.15 -4.16
C ILE A 122 -8.48 15.62 -3.46
N LEU A 123 -8.18 14.32 -3.61
CA LEU A 123 -7.02 13.70 -2.97
C LEU A 123 -5.70 14.26 -3.52
N LYS A 124 -5.58 14.46 -4.85
CA LYS A 124 -4.43 15.11 -5.48
C LYS A 124 -4.13 16.46 -4.84
N ARG A 125 -5.13 17.34 -4.79
CA ARG A 125 -5.00 18.67 -4.17
C ARG A 125 -4.62 18.58 -2.69
N LYS A 126 -5.21 17.65 -1.93
CA LYS A 126 -4.91 17.47 -0.50
C LYS A 126 -3.49 16.94 -0.25
N LEU A 127 -2.96 16.11 -1.15
CA LEU A 127 -1.57 15.67 -1.12
C LEU A 127 -0.62 16.84 -1.40
N GLU A 128 -0.91 17.65 -2.42
CA GLU A 128 -0.13 18.85 -2.76
C GLU A 128 -0.12 19.89 -1.63
N GLU A 129 -1.28 20.17 -1.03
CA GLU A 129 -1.42 21.04 0.15
C GLU A 129 -0.58 20.53 1.34
N ALA A 130 -0.36 19.21 1.44
CA ALA A 130 0.45 18.58 2.48
C ALA A 130 1.94 18.44 2.11
N GLY A 131 2.36 18.98 0.95
CA GLY A 131 3.76 19.00 0.50
C GLY A 131 4.21 17.79 -0.31
N TYR A 132 3.28 16.92 -0.71
CA TYR A 132 3.57 15.75 -1.56
C TYR A 132 3.38 16.08 -3.04
N ILE A 133 3.98 15.26 -3.90
CA ILE A 133 3.69 15.27 -5.33
C ILE A 133 2.86 14.05 -5.67
N TYR A 134 1.66 14.24 -6.22
CA TYR A 134 0.90 13.12 -6.78
C TYR A 134 1.52 12.69 -8.11
N VAL A 135 1.69 11.38 -8.30
CA VAL A 135 2.07 10.78 -9.57
C VAL A 135 1.02 9.77 -10.02
N ASP A 136 0.71 9.79 -11.32
CA ASP A 136 -0.34 8.97 -11.94
C ASP A 136 0.14 7.58 -12.37
N ARG A 137 1.40 7.24 -12.05
CA ARG A 137 2.00 5.94 -12.31
C ARG A 137 2.53 5.37 -11.01
N GLN A 138 2.45 4.05 -10.86
CA GLN A 138 3.03 3.32 -9.74
C GLN A 138 4.57 3.19 -9.91
N ARG A 139 5.25 4.33 -10.09
CA ARG A 139 6.72 4.43 -10.19
C ARG A 139 7.18 5.83 -9.80
N TYR A 140 8.39 5.94 -9.26
CA TYR A 140 9.04 7.22 -8.99
C TYR A 140 9.38 7.96 -10.29
N ASP A 141 9.03 9.24 -10.37
CA ASP A 141 9.36 10.12 -11.48
C ASP A 141 10.60 10.96 -11.14
N ARG A 142 11.73 10.61 -11.74
CA ARG A 142 13.02 11.27 -11.52
C ARG A 142 13.10 12.70 -12.11
N SER A 143 12.11 13.12 -12.88
CA SER A 143 12.05 14.47 -13.47
C SER A 143 11.39 15.51 -12.57
N LEU A 144 10.71 15.06 -11.51
CA LEU A 144 10.04 15.92 -10.54
C LEU A 144 11.02 16.37 -9.45
N ASP A 145 10.55 17.24 -8.55
CA ASP A 145 11.33 17.77 -7.43
C ASP A 145 11.97 16.64 -6.60
N PRO A 146 13.31 16.52 -6.58
CA PRO A 146 14.01 15.40 -5.94
C PRO A 146 14.02 15.49 -4.41
N GLU A 147 13.50 16.56 -3.82
CA GLU A 147 13.38 16.69 -2.36
C GLU A 147 11.98 16.33 -1.85
N LYS A 148 11.00 16.20 -2.75
CA LYS A 148 9.60 15.93 -2.39
C LYS A 148 9.25 14.46 -2.51
N THR A 149 8.53 13.97 -1.50
CA THR A 149 7.95 12.63 -1.52
C THR A 149 6.84 12.56 -2.55
N GLN A 150 6.90 11.54 -3.41
CA GLN A 150 5.88 11.28 -4.42
C GLN A 150 4.90 10.22 -3.94
N VAL A 151 3.64 10.35 -4.35
CA VAL A 151 2.55 9.48 -3.92
C VAL A 151 1.74 9.04 -5.13
N ALA A 152 1.65 7.73 -5.33
CA ALA A 152 0.67 7.12 -6.24
C ALA A 152 -0.43 6.45 -5.43
N LEU A 153 -1.64 6.33 -5.97
CA LEU A 153 -2.72 5.61 -5.32
C LEU A 153 -3.60 4.89 -6.34
N ASP A 154 -4.20 3.79 -5.92
CA ASP A 154 -5.08 2.99 -6.75
C ASP A 154 -6.17 2.25 -5.95
N PHE A 155 -7.17 2.99 -5.51
CA PHE A 155 -8.25 2.43 -4.70
C PHE A 155 -9.30 1.76 -5.61
N HIS A 156 -9.09 0.50 -5.92
CA HIS A 156 -9.98 -0.31 -6.77
C HIS A 156 -10.97 -1.11 -5.94
N THR A 157 -12.17 -1.40 -6.46
CA THR A 157 -13.19 -2.12 -5.68
C THR A 157 -12.73 -3.53 -5.28
N MET A 158 -13.07 -3.94 -4.06
CA MET A 158 -13.00 -5.32 -3.57
C MET A 158 -14.28 -5.65 -2.78
N GLY A 159 -14.49 -6.90 -2.38
CA GLY A 159 -15.68 -7.33 -1.64
C GLY A 159 -16.47 -8.40 -2.39
N ARG A 160 -17.80 -8.23 -2.51
CA ARG A 160 -18.66 -9.20 -3.21
C ARG A 160 -18.28 -9.24 -4.69
N LEU A 161 -18.12 -10.43 -5.30
CA LEU A 161 -17.71 -10.70 -6.69
C LEU A 161 -18.27 -9.69 -7.71
N ILE A 162 -17.60 -8.55 -7.81
CA ILE A 162 -17.81 -7.48 -8.76
C ILE A 162 -16.43 -7.33 -9.41
N ALA A 163 -16.38 -7.33 -10.74
CA ALA A 163 -15.11 -7.12 -11.39
C ALA A 163 -14.61 -5.70 -11.03
N GLN A 164 -13.29 -5.51 -10.89
CA GLN A 164 -12.73 -4.21 -10.50
C GLN A 164 -13.11 -3.06 -11.45
N HIS A 165 -13.62 -3.38 -12.65
CA HIS A 165 -14.12 -2.42 -13.64
C HIS A 165 -15.62 -2.12 -13.52
N ASP A 166 -16.39 -2.86 -12.73
CA ASP A 166 -17.84 -2.71 -12.60
C ASP A 166 -18.25 -1.81 -11.42
N ALA A 167 -17.28 -1.17 -10.77
CA ALA A 167 -17.49 -0.36 -9.59
C ALA A 167 -16.48 0.80 -9.50
N PRO A 168 -16.76 1.82 -8.66
CA PRO A 168 -15.92 3.00 -8.55
C PRO A 168 -14.46 2.65 -8.27
N ARG A 169 -13.56 3.38 -8.94
CA ARG A 169 -12.11 3.34 -8.68
C ARG A 169 -11.62 4.76 -8.47
N ILE A 170 -10.82 4.96 -7.42
CA ILE A 170 -10.14 6.22 -7.15
C ILE A 170 -8.67 5.99 -7.47
N GLY A 171 -8.27 6.31 -8.70
CA GLY A 171 -6.92 6.04 -9.18
C GLY A 171 -6.81 6.20 -10.70
N PRO A 172 -5.58 6.24 -11.24
CA PRO A 172 -5.31 6.48 -12.66
C PRO A 172 -5.42 5.21 -13.52
N LEU A 173 -5.59 4.03 -12.91
CA LEU A 173 -5.68 2.77 -13.63
C LEU A 173 -7.13 2.42 -14.01
N GLY A 174 -7.29 1.50 -14.96
CA GLY A 174 -8.59 1.06 -15.48
C GLY A 174 -9.24 2.02 -16.50
N PRO A 175 -10.38 1.63 -17.10
CA PRO A 175 -11.08 2.46 -18.09
C PRO A 175 -11.59 3.78 -17.50
N ASP A 176 -11.50 4.89 -18.24
CA ASP A 176 -11.86 6.22 -17.72
C ASP A 176 -13.30 6.33 -17.20
N TRP A 177 -14.24 5.62 -17.81
CA TRP A 177 -15.66 5.67 -17.44
C TRP A 177 -15.92 5.18 -16.01
N ILE A 178 -15.10 4.28 -15.44
CA ILE A 178 -15.30 3.79 -14.07
C ILE A 178 -15.13 4.91 -13.04
N ARG A 179 -14.38 5.97 -13.37
CA ARG A 179 -14.19 7.14 -12.50
C ARG A 179 -15.44 8.00 -12.42
N THR A 180 -16.40 7.83 -13.33
CA THR A 180 -17.69 8.51 -13.30
C THR A 180 -18.68 7.86 -12.33
N LEU A 181 -18.40 6.63 -11.88
CA LEU A 181 -19.26 5.91 -10.96
C LEU A 181 -19.18 6.52 -9.56
N LYS A 182 -20.34 6.68 -8.92
CA LYS A 182 -20.47 7.18 -7.54
C LYS A 182 -20.06 6.12 -6.54
N ILE A 183 -19.27 6.53 -5.55
CA ILE A 183 -18.87 5.73 -4.39
C ILE A 183 -20.10 5.50 -3.50
N PRO A 184 -20.61 4.25 -3.37
CA PRO A 184 -21.75 3.99 -2.51
C PRO A 184 -21.35 3.97 -1.02
N LEU A 185 -22.33 4.09 -0.14
CA LEU A 185 -22.12 3.76 1.27
C LEU A 185 -21.77 2.27 1.39
N TYR A 186 -20.83 1.94 2.28
CA TYR A 186 -20.28 0.60 2.48
C TYR A 186 -19.50 0.04 1.28
N HIS A 187 -19.06 0.92 0.38
CA HIS A 187 -18.08 0.56 -0.64
C HIS A 187 -16.80 0.03 0.01
N THR A 188 -16.38 -1.17 -0.38
CA THR A 188 -15.16 -1.83 0.10
C THR A 188 -14.09 -1.80 -0.97
N PHE A 189 -12.86 -1.51 -0.56
CA PHE A 189 -11.70 -1.40 -1.44
C PHE A 189 -10.42 -1.50 -0.60
N PRO A 190 -9.29 -1.93 -1.16
CA PRO A 190 -7.99 -1.70 -0.56
C PRO A 190 -7.60 -0.23 -0.66
N LEU A 191 -7.19 0.33 0.48
CA LEU A 191 -6.48 1.59 0.55
C LEU A 191 -5.05 1.37 0.03
N GLU A 192 -4.93 1.13 -1.27
CA GLU A 192 -3.67 0.87 -1.97
C GLU A 192 -2.99 2.18 -2.41
N TYR A 193 -1.85 2.47 -1.82
CA TYR A 193 -1.04 3.63 -2.19
C TYR A 193 0.44 3.39 -1.96
N PHE A 194 1.23 4.15 -2.71
CA PHE A 194 2.66 3.97 -2.84
C PHE A 194 3.35 5.26 -2.42
N ILE A 195 4.34 5.14 -1.55
CA ILE A 195 5.17 6.24 -1.13
C ILE A 195 6.54 6.08 -1.76
N TYR A 196 7.00 7.10 -2.47
CA TYR A 196 8.35 7.18 -3.01
C TYR A 196 9.05 8.36 -2.33
N MET A 197 9.86 8.06 -1.31
CA MET A 197 10.53 9.08 -0.51
C MET A 197 11.99 9.20 -0.97
N PRO A 198 12.41 10.34 -1.55
CA PRO A 198 13.81 10.57 -1.88
C PRO A 198 14.70 10.45 -0.64
N VAL A 199 15.87 9.83 -0.81
CA VAL A 199 16.89 9.70 0.25
C VAL A 199 18.23 10.17 -0.30
N PRO A 200 18.53 11.49 -0.20
CA PRO A 200 19.73 12.08 -0.78
C PRO A 200 21.03 11.43 -0.31
N GLU A 201 21.07 10.93 0.92
CA GLU A 201 22.21 10.26 1.54
C GLU A 201 22.61 8.97 0.81
N TRP A 202 21.66 8.33 0.11
CA TRP A 202 21.92 7.14 -0.71
C TRP A 202 22.45 7.48 -2.11
N GLY A 203 22.45 8.76 -2.48
CA GLY A 203 22.92 9.27 -3.77
C GLY A 203 21.81 9.92 -4.60
N LYS A 204 22.22 10.62 -5.67
CA LYS A 204 21.30 11.37 -6.52
C LYS A 204 20.24 10.44 -7.15
N GLY A 205 18.97 10.77 -6.93
CA GLY A 205 17.83 10.04 -7.51
C GLY A 205 17.51 8.71 -6.84
N LYS A 206 18.15 8.41 -5.70
CA LYS A 206 17.80 7.25 -4.87
C LYS A 206 16.62 7.57 -3.96
N TYR A 207 15.81 6.56 -3.69
CA TYR A 207 14.61 6.71 -2.90
C TYR A 207 14.27 5.42 -2.17
N SER A 208 13.48 5.56 -1.10
CA SER A 208 12.83 4.46 -0.41
C SER A 208 11.40 4.31 -0.92
N TYR A 209 10.90 3.08 -0.89
CA TYR A 209 9.58 2.72 -1.39
C TYR A 209 8.83 1.82 -0.42
N ILE A 210 7.55 2.11 -0.20
CA ILE A 210 6.60 1.21 0.45
C ILE A 210 5.26 1.20 -0.30
N CYS A 211 4.59 0.06 -0.27
CA CYS A 211 3.19 -0.10 -0.68
C CYS A 211 2.34 -0.36 0.57
N ILE A 212 1.38 0.51 0.83
CA ILE A 212 0.37 0.29 1.87
C ILE A 212 -0.91 -0.15 1.18
N HIS A 213 -1.54 -1.19 1.70
CA HIS A 213 -2.65 -1.88 1.04
C HIS A 213 -3.63 -2.43 2.07
N ASP A 214 -4.26 -1.57 2.89
CA ASP A 214 -5.18 -2.01 3.94
C ASP A 214 -6.61 -2.20 3.40
N GLY A 215 -7.30 -3.28 3.79
CA GLY A 215 -8.72 -3.43 3.49
C GLY A 215 -9.59 -2.42 4.23
N VAL A 216 -10.36 -1.61 3.50
CA VAL A 216 -11.18 -0.53 4.07
C VAL A 216 -12.60 -0.50 3.54
N MET A 217 -13.45 0.31 4.20
CA MET A 217 -14.79 0.60 3.73
C MET A 217 -15.18 2.07 3.89
N VAL A 218 -16.08 2.55 3.04
CA VAL A 218 -16.68 3.89 3.17
C VAL A 218 -17.91 3.85 4.08
N THR A 219 -17.95 4.73 5.07
CA THR A 219 -19.12 5.00 5.92
C THR A 219 -19.48 6.48 5.86
N GLU A 220 -20.53 6.90 6.58
CA GLU A 220 -20.94 8.31 6.67
C GLU A 220 -19.83 9.20 7.25
N ARG A 221 -18.92 8.62 8.06
CA ARG A 221 -17.78 9.32 8.65
C ARG A 221 -16.58 9.45 7.72
N GLY A 222 -16.57 8.74 6.58
CA GLY A 222 -15.43 8.63 5.67
C GLY A 222 -14.93 7.19 5.60
N VAL A 223 -13.63 7.00 5.43
CA VAL A 223 -13.06 5.65 5.39
C VAL A 223 -12.87 5.12 6.81
N GLU A 224 -13.25 3.86 7.01
CA GLU A 224 -13.04 3.13 8.24
C GLU A 224 -12.41 1.77 7.95
N PHE A 225 -11.72 1.25 8.96
CA PHE A 225 -11.00 -0.01 8.91
C PHE A 225 -11.85 -1.10 9.59
N PRO A 226 -12.39 -2.08 8.85
CA PRO A 226 -13.18 -3.18 9.41
C PRO A 226 -12.37 -4.14 10.29
N TYR A 227 -11.05 -4.11 10.13
CA TYR A 227 -10.04 -4.75 10.97
C TYR A 227 -8.87 -3.76 11.14
N PRO A 228 -8.15 -3.72 12.28
CA PRO A 228 -7.05 -2.77 12.47
C PRO A 228 -6.08 -2.75 11.28
N PRO A 229 -5.74 -1.55 10.74
CA PRO A 229 -4.79 -1.46 9.64
C PRO A 229 -3.39 -1.87 10.09
N ASN A 230 -2.48 -2.02 9.13
CA ASN A 230 -1.07 -2.18 9.44
C ASN A 230 -0.60 -1.04 10.38
N GLN A 231 -0.11 -1.42 11.56
CA GLN A 231 0.29 -0.51 12.65
C GLN A 231 1.78 -0.12 12.58
N GLY A 232 2.59 -0.81 11.78
CA GLY A 232 4.02 -0.54 11.72
C GLY A 232 4.76 -1.36 10.67
N ILE A 233 6.08 -1.18 10.63
CA ILE A 233 6.96 -2.06 9.85
C ILE A 233 7.41 -3.21 10.75
N ARG A 234 7.14 -4.45 10.33
CA ARG A 234 7.53 -5.67 11.04
C ARG A 234 9.05 -5.81 11.01
N ILE A 235 9.71 -5.88 12.17
CA ILE A 235 11.14 -6.17 12.26
C ILE A 235 11.37 -7.66 12.06
N ILE A 236 12.19 -8.04 11.08
CA ILE A 236 12.57 -9.42 10.75
C ILE A 236 14.04 -9.63 11.15
N ARG A 237 14.36 -10.80 11.73
CA ARG A 237 15.68 -11.17 12.26
C ARG A 237 16.15 -12.48 11.68
#